data_AF-L8DBX3-F1
#
_entry.id   AF-L8DBX3-F1
#
_cell.length_a   1.000
_cell.length_b   1.000
_cell.length_c   1.000
_cell.angle_alpha   90.00
_cell.angle_beta   90.00
_cell.angle_gamma   90.00
#
_symmetry.space_group_name_H-M   'P 1'
#
loop_
_entity.id
_entity.type
_entity.pdbx_description
1 polymer ?
#
loop_
_entity_poly.entity_id
_entity_poly.type
_entity_poly.pdbx_seq_one_letter_code
_entity_poly.pdbx_strand_id
1 'polypeptide(L)'
;MARPLDHDKRVELLGRVVEYIGTHGLDDLTLRPLAAELGTSSRMLIYYFDSRENLIVQALISQRPAFGEMFGDVADSEHLERRLVELWNSMTGGSDTTSSRILMQVIGIASIKSGVLADFARDNVRALTDALADAMSRCGMDSATASVHATALGAGFRGLLLDRFTTADSERTDDAAVMLFRAAAQRCSTGG
;
A
#
# COMPACT_ATOMS: atom_id res chain seq x y z
N MET A 1 -12.72 36.98 -0.53
CA MET A 1 -11.89 36.04 -1.31
C MET A 1 -11.36 34.98 -0.36
N ALA A 2 -11.65 33.71 -0.61
CA ALA A 2 -10.98 32.64 0.13
C ALA A 2 -9.48 32.68 -0.21
N ARG A 3 -8.62 32.67 0.81
CA ARG A 3 -7.17 32.57 0.62
C ARG A 3 -6.88 31.28 -0.15
N PRO A 4 -5.96 31.29 -1.14
CA PRO A 4 -5.58 30.07 -1.85
C PRO A 4 -5.12 28.99 -0.86
N LEU A 5 -5.43 27.73 -1.17
CA LEU A 5 -4.95 26.59 -0.38
C LEU A 5 -3.42 26.60 -0.37
N ASP A 6 -2.84 26.57 0.82
CA ASP A 6 -1.40 26.48 1.00
C ASP A 6 -0.97 25.02 0.77
N HIS A 7 -0.34 24.79 -0.38
CA HIS A 7 0.07 23.45 -0.81
C HIS A 7 1.18 22.87 0.06
N ASP A 8 2.13 23.69 0.50
CA ASP A 8 3.25 23.24 1.34
C ASP A 8 2.72 22.81 2.71
N LYS A 9 1.83 23.60 3.29
CA LYS A 9 1.14 23.24 4.54
C LYS A 9 0.32 21.96 4.39
N ARG A 10 -0.34 21.77 3.24
CA ARG A 10 -1.11 20.55 2.97
C ARG A 10 -0.22 19.31 2.99
N VAL A 11 0.96 19.37 2.35
CA VAL A 11 1.92 18.25 2.33
C VAL A 11 2.47 17.97 3.73
N GLU A 12 2.85 19.01 4.48
CA GLU A 12 3.31 18.88 5.86
C GLU A 12 2.26 18.17 6.74
N LEU A 13 1.00 18.58 6.64
CA LEU A 13 -0.10 17.96 7.38
C LEU A 13 -0.25 16.47 7.03
N LEU A 14 -0.16 16.09 5.75
CA LEU A 14 -0.29 14.69 5.34
C LEU A 14 0.80 13.80 5.95
N GLY A 15 2.06 14.25 5.97
CA GLY A 15 3.16 13.51 6.60
C GLY A 15 2.90 13.28 8.10
N ARG A 16 2.50 14.32 8.82
CA ARG A 16 2.18 14.24 10.25
C ARG A 16 0.95 13.38 10.55
N VAL A 17 -0.03 13.34 9.63
CA VAL A 17 -1.17 12.42 9.74
C VAL A 17 -0.73 10.96 9.63
N VAL A 18 0.18 10.64 8.70
CA VAL A 18 0.71 9.26 8.57
C VAL A 18 1.40 8.82 9.86
N GLU A 19 2.25 9.68 10.44
CA GLU A 19 2.92 9.41 11.72
C GLU A 19 1.93 9.22 12.86
N TYR A 20 0.91 10.09 12.94
CA TYR A 20 -0.14 9.99 13.96
C TYR A 20 -0.87 8.66 13.88
N ILE A 21 -1.35 8.28 12.69
CA ILE A 21 -2.10 7.03 12.48
C ILE A 21 -1.19 5.81 12.73
N GLY A 22 0.08 5.89 12.34
CA GLY A 22 1.07 4.86 12.61
C GLY A 22 1.22 4.53 14.09
N THR A 23 1.05 5.53 14.96
CA THR A 23 1.20 5.40 16.41
C THR A 23 -0.12 5.05 17.11
N HIS A 24 -1.24 5.60 16.64
CA HIS A 24 -2.53 5.53 17.33
C HIS A 24 -3.56 4.58 16.69
N GLY A 25 -3.31 4.08 15.47
CA GLY A 25 -4.28 3.27 14.74
C GLY A 25 -5.41 4.08 14.08
N LEU A 26 -6.25 3.40 13.31
CA LEU A 26 -7.43 3.99 12.66
C LEU A 26 -8.71 3.91 13.51
N ASP A 27 -8.80 3.02 14.49
CA ASP A 27 -9.97 2.86 15.35
C ASP A 27 -10.24 4.12 16.20
N ASP A 28 -9.20 4.67 16.82
CA ASP A 28 -9.31 5.85 17.70
C ASP A 28 -9.13 7.20 16.98
N LEU A 29 -8.92 7.17 15.66
CA LEU A 29 -8.67 8.40 14.89
C LEU A 29 -9.93 9.27 14.84
N THR A 30 -9.90 10.42 15.52
CA THR A 30 -10.91 11.47 15.38
C THR A 30 -10.23 12.80 15.04
N LEU A 31 -10.94 13.69 14.35
CA LEU A 31 -10.35 14.95 13.85
C LEU A 31 -9.95 15.93 14.96
N ARG A 32 -10.47 15.77 16.18
CA ARG A 32 -10.20 16.69 17.28
C ARG A 32 -8.85 16.41 17.97
N PRO A 33 -8.56 15.19 18.46
CA PRO A 33 -7.23 14.81 18.93
C PRO A 33 -6.17 14.98 17.84
N LEU A 34 -6.46 14.54 16.61
CA LEU A 34 -5.54 14.71 15.49
C LEU A 34 -5.19 16.19 15.25
N ALA A 35 -6.19 17.07 15.20
CA ALA A 35 -5.93 18.50 15.01
C ALA A 35 -5.10 19.10 16.15
N ALA A 36 -5.35 18.70 17.39
CA ALA A 36 -4.58 19.17 18.55
C ALA A 36 -3.12 18.75 18.44
N GLU A 37 -2.85 17.48 18.12
CA GLU A 37 -1.49 16.96 17.92
C GLU A 37 -0.79 17.68 16.76
N LEU A 38 -1.52 17.93 15.67
CA LEU A 38 -1.01 18.63 14.50
C LEU A 38 -0.85 20.15 14.70
N GLY A 39 -1.22 20.70 15.87
CA GLY A 39 -1.16 22.14 16.14
C GLY A 39 -2.10 22.96 15.24
N THR A 40 -3.23 22.38 14.85
CA THR A 40 -4.24 23.00 13.97
C THR A 40 -5.65 22.83 14.56
N SER A 41 -6.69 23.11 13.78
CA SER A 41 -8.09 22.87 14.20
C SER A 41 -8.78 21.85 13.30
N SER A 42 -9.78 21.14 13.82
CA SER A 42 -10.57 20.20 13.01
C SER A 42 -11.23 20.89 11.82
N ARG A 43 -11.62 22.17 11.96
CA ARG A 43 -12.12 22.99 10.85
C ARG A 43 -11.08 23.17 9.76
N MET A 44 -9.80 23.38 10.11
CA MET A 44 -8.73 23.48 9.13
C MET A 44 -8.46 22.15 8.43
N LEU A 45 -8.52 21.02 9.15
CA LEU A 45 -8.40 19.70 8.51
C LEU A 45 -9.54 19.45 7.52
N ILE A 46 -10.79 19.74 7.90
CA ILE A 46 -11.94 19.66 6.99
C ILE A 46 -11.78 20.62 5.80
N TYR A 47 -11.26 21.82 6.02
CA TYR A 47 -11.00 22.78 4.94
C TYR A 47 -9.99 22.25 3.90
N TYR A 48 -8.94 21.54 4.34
CA TYR A 48 -7.93 20.97 3.43
C TYR A 48 -8.32 19.64 2.80
N PHE A 49 -9.09 18.83 3.52
CA PHE A 49 -9.25 17.41 3.20
C PHE A 49 -10.71 16.95 3.14
N ASP A 50 -11.67 17.84 3.33
CA ASP A 50 -13.12 17.62 3.26
C ASP A 50 -13.70 16.69 4.35
N SER A 51 -13.11 15.53 4.58
CA SER A 51 -13.53 14.56 5.60
C SER A 51 -12.35 13.84 6.23
N ARG A 52 -12.62 13.10 7.32
CA ARG A 52 -11.61 12.23 7.95
C ARG A 52 -11.17 11.13 6.99
N GLU A 53 -12.11 10.51 6.30
CA GLU A 53 -11.86 9.44 5.35
C GLU A 53 -11.02 9.95 4.17
N ASN A 54 -11.36 11.11 3.62
CA ASN A 54 -10.57 11.75 2.56
C ASN A 54 -9.17 12.12 3.05
N LEU A 55 -9.02 12.59 4.30
CA LEU A 55 -7.70 12.85 4.88
C LEU A 55 -6.83 11.58 4.92
N ILE A 56 -7.39 10.43 5.34
CA ILE A 56 -6.68 9.15 5.35
C ILE A 56 -6.30 8.73 3.92
N VAL A 57 -7.22 8.81 2.97
CA VAL A 57 -6.96 8.48 1.56
C VAL A 57 -5.84 9.33 1.00
N GLN A 58 -5.88 10.65 1.21
CA GLN A 58 -4.87 11.57 0.70
C GLN A 58 -3.50 11.35 1.35
N ALA A 59 -3.46 11.01 2.65
CA ALA A 59 -2.24 10.63 3.34
C ALA A 59 -1.62 9.37 2.73
N LEU A 60 -2.43 8.33 2.47
CA LEU A 60 -1.96 7.10 1.83
C LEU A 60 -1.55 7.29 0.37
N ILE A 61 -2.26 8.12 -0.40
CA ILE A 61 -1.88 8.45 -1.79
C ILE A 61 -0.50 9.10 -1.82
N SER A 62 -0.19 9.99 -0.87
CA SER A 62 1.10 10.67 -0.81
C SER A 62 2.29 9.73 -0.54
N GLN A 63 2.03 8.53 -0.03
CA GLN A 63 3.02 7.52 0.34
C GLN A 63 2.88 6.24 -0.50
N ARG A 64 2.06 6.26 -1.56
CA ARG A 64 1.75 5.06 -2.35
C ARG A 64 2.93 4.73 -3.27
N PRO A 65 3.41 3.47 -3.29
CA PRO A 65 4.38 3.04 -4.28
C PRO A 65 3.85 3.17 -5.71
N ALA A 66 4.68 3.65 -6.63
CA ALA A 66 4.37 3.69 -8.06
C ALA A 66 4.57 2.29 -8.68
N PHE A 67 3.64 1.36 -8.41
CA PHE A 67 3.77 -0.05 -8.83
C PHE A 67 4.04 -0.23 -10.32
N GLY A 68 3.41 0.57 -11.18
CA GLY A 68 3.64 0.53 -12.62
C GLY A 68 5.07 0.91 -13.02
N GLU A 69 5.67 1.90 -12.35
CA GLU A 69 7.08 2.27 -12.58
C GLU A 69 8.01 1.21 -12.01
N MET A 70 7.73 0.74 -10.79
CA MET A 70 8.56 -0.23 -10.08
C MET A 70 8.66 -1.60 -10.77
N PHE A 71 7.57 -2.04 -11.41
CA PHE A 71 7.55 -3.30 -12.17
C PHE A 71 7.69 -3.09 -13.68
N GLY A 72 7.67 -1.85 -14.17
CA GLY A 72 7.62 -1.52 -15.60
C GLY A 72 8.86 -1.96 -16.39
N ASP A 73 10.01 -2.06 -15.72
CA ASP A 73 11.30 -2.46 -16.29
C ASP A 73 11.64 -3.95 -16.08
N VAL A 74 10.72 -4.73 -15.48
CA VAL A 74 10.90 -6.16 -15.30
C VAL A 74 10.98 -6.85 -16.66
N ALA A 75 12.15 -7.43 -16.92
CA ALA A 75 12.52 -8.06 -18.19
C ALA A 75 12.55 -9.60 -18.11
N ASP A 76 12.74 -10.15 -16.91
CA ASP A 76 12.85 -11.58 -16.67
C ASP A 76 12.41 -11.95 -15.24
N SER A 77 12.36 -13.25 -14.97
CA SER A 77 11.95 -13.81 -13.70
C SER A 77 12.85 -13.43 -12.52
N GLU A 78 14.17 -13.30 -12.73
CA GLU A 78 15.12 -12.95 -11.67
C GLU A 78 14.93 -11.48 -11.26
N HIS A 79 14.72 -10.60 -12.25
CA HIS A 79 14.35 -9.21 -12.03
C HIS A 79 13.02 -9.08 -11.28
N LEU A 80 12.01 -9.90 -11.61
CA LEU A 80 10.74 -9.92 -10.90
C LEU A 80 10.92 -10.30 -9.42
N GLU A 81 11.67 -11.38 -9.13
CA GLU A 81 11.96 -11.79 -7.75
C GLU A 81 12.63 -10.67 -6.97
N ARG A 82 13.66 -10.03 -7.56
CA ARG A 82 14.37 -8.92 -6.92
C ARG A 82 13.44 -7.74 -6.61
N ARG A 83 12.57 -7.33 -7.55
CA ARG A 83 11.60 -6.24 -7.32
C ARG A 83 10.60 -6.58 -6.22
N LEU A 84 10.17 -7.83 -6.11
CA LEU A 84 9.28 -8.29 -5.04
C LEU A 84 9.96 -8.24 -3.66
N VAL A 85 11.23 -8.64 -3.58
CA VAL A 85 12.03 -8.54 -2.36
C VAL A 85 12.26 -7.08 -1.96
N GLU A 86 12.58 -6.20 -2.90
CA GLU A 86 12.71 -4.75 -2.67
C GLU A 86 11.41 -4.16 -2.11
N LEU A 87 10.28 -4.47 -2.72
CA LEU A 87 8.96 -4.04 -2.26
C LEU A 87 8.67 -4.55 -0.83
N TRP A 88 8.92 -5.82 -0.57
CA TRP A 88 8.72 -6.42 0.75
C TRP A 88 9.55 -5.69 1.82
N ASN A 89 10.84 -5.51 1.59
CA ASN A 89 11.74 -4.85 2.53
C ASN A 89 11.32 -3.40 2.81
N SER A 90 10.87 -2.67 1.78
CA SER A 90 10.34 -1.31 1.97
C SER A 90 9.13 -1.29 2.91
N MET A 91 8.22 -2.26 2.75
CA MET A 91 6.96 -2.33 3.49
C MET A 91 7.06 -2.94 4.90
N THR A 92 8.10 -3.72 5.20
CA THR A 92 8.22 -4.42 6.50
C THR A 92 9.27 -3.83 7.44
N GLY A 93 10.31 -3.19 6.91
CA GLY A 93 11.38 -2.58 7.70
C GLY A 93 11.93 -1.26 7.14
N GLY A 94 11.42 -0.80 6.01
CA GLY A 94 11.85 0.44 5.34
C GLY A 94 10.94 1.63 5.62
N SER A 95 11.07 2.66 4.77
CA SER A 95 10.33 3.93 4.85
C SER A 95 8.81 3.75 4.78
N ASP A 96 8.34 2.70 4.11
CA ASP A 96 6.93 2.51 3.80
C ASP A 96 6.21 1.66 4.86
N THR A 97 6.90 1.27 5.93
CA THR A 97 6.34 0.38 6.96
C THR A 97 5.08 0.97 7.60
N THR A 98 5.10 2.25 7.93
CA THR A 98 3.96 2.93 8.56
C THR A 98 2.77 3.01 7.61
N SER A 99 2.98 3.46 6.37
CA SER A 99 1.91 3.54 5.36
C SER A 99 1.35 2.16 5.02
N SER A 100 2.18 1.13 4.99
CA SER A 100 1.78 -0.27 4.76
C SER A 100 0.89 -0.81 5.87
N ARG A 101 1.20 -0.54 7.15
CA ARG A 101 0.33 -0.90 8.29
C ARG A 101 -1.04 -0.23 8.19
N ILE A 102 -1.07 1.05 7.83
CA ILE A 102 -2.31 1.80 7.67
C ILE A 102 -3.13 1.22 6.50
N LEU A 103 -2.48 0.93 5.37
CA LEU A 103 -3.14 0.33 4.21
C LEU A 103 -3.78 -1.02 4.56
N MET A 104 -3.12 -1.88 5.36
CA MET A 104 -3.72 -3.16 5.78
C MET A 104 -4.99 -2.95 6.62
N GLN A 105 -5.01 -1.95 7.50
CA GLN A 105 -6.21 -1.59 8.25
C GLN A 105 -7.33 -1.08 7.32
N VAL A 106 -6.99 -0.23 6.35
CA VAL A 106 -7.96 0.30 5.36
C VAL A 106 -8.57 -0.82 4.52
N ILE A 107 -7.76 -1.78 4.05
CA ILE A 107 -8.25 -2.94 3.30
C ILE A 107 -9.20 -3.78 4.16
N GLY A 108 -8.88 -3.99 5.44
CA GLY A 108 -9.77 -4.70 6.38
C GLY A 108 -11.09 -3.96 6.62
N ILE A 109 -11.08 -2.64 6.73
CA ILE A 109 -12.31 -1.83 6.86
C ILE A 109 -13.14 -1.90 5.57
N ALA A 110 -12.48 -1.80 4.41
CA ALA A 110 -13.07 -1.80 3.08
C ALA A 110 -13.73 -3.13 2.69
N SER A 111 -13.38 -4.23 3.36
CA SER A 111 -14.02 -5.53 3.09
C SER A 111 -15.46 -5.62 3.60
N ILE A 112 -15.88 -4.68 4.47
CA ILE A 112 -17.23 -4.61 5.03
C ILE A 112 -17.92 -3.29 4.67
N LYS A 113 -17.21 -2.17 4.80
CA LYS A 113 -17.78 -0.83 4.58
C LYS A 113 -17.55 -0.35 3.16
N SER A 114 -18.49 0.44 2.64
CA SER A 114 -18.37 1.16 1.37
C SER A 114 -17.89 2.61 1.57
N GLY A 115 -17.62 3.32 0.47
CA GLY A 115 -17.20 4.73 0.47
C GLY A 115 -15.75 4.92 0.02
N VAL A 116 -15.21 6.13 0.22
CA VAL A 116 -13.92 6.55 -0.34
C VAL A 116 -12.73 5.67 0.08
N LEU A 117 -12.76 5.13 1.31
CA LEU A 117 -11.75 4.17 1.77
C LEU A 117 -11.81 2.84 1.00
N ALA A 118 -13.03 2.38 0.68
CA ALA A 118 -13.23 1.15 -0.07
C ALA A 118 -12.83 1.29 -1.54
N ASP A 119 -13.12 2.45 -2.14
CA ASP A 119 -12.69 2.76 -3.49
C ASP A 119 -11.17 2.85 -3.58
N PHE A 120 -10.53 3.58 -2.65
CA PHE A 120 -9.07 3.63 -2.57
C PHE A 120 -8.44 2.24 -2.36
N ALA A 121 -8.98 1.42 -1.45
CA ALA A 121 -8.47 0.07 -1.22
C ALA A 121 -8.56 -0.79 -2.48
N ARG A 122 -9.69 -0.73 -3.20
CA ARG A 122 -9.91 -1.46 -4.44
C ARG A 122 -8.91 -1.05 -5.51
N ASP A 123 -8.70 0.26 -5.69
CA ASP A 123 -7.77 0.79 -6.69
C ASP A 123 -6.31 0.51 -6.34
N ASN A 124 -5.99 0.44 -5.04
CA ASN A 124 -4.66 0.04 -4.58
C ASN A 124 -4.37 -1.44 -4.87
N VAL A 125 -5.29 -2.32 -4.50
CA VAL A 125 -5.19 -3.76 -4.76
C VAL A 125 -5.12 -4.06 -6.26
N ARG A 126 -5.97 -3.40 -7.06
CA ARG A 126 -5.96 -3.55 -8.52
C ARG A 126 -4.64 -3.12 -9.13
N ALA A 127 -4.14 -1.92 -8.83
CA ALA A 127 -2.91 -1.46 -9.47
C ALA A 127 -1.68 -2.34 -9.18
N LEU A 128 -1.56 -2.90 -7.96
CA LEU A 128 -0.50 -3.87 -7.69
C LEU A 128 -0.71 -5.15 -8.51
N THR A 129 -1.95 -5.65 -8.56
CA THR A 129 -2.30 -6.86 -9.31
C THR A 129 -2.04 -6.68 -10.81
N ASP A 130 -2.43 -5.55 -11.37
CA ASP A 130 -2.26 -5.21 -12.79
C ASP A 130 -0.76 -5.05 -13.13
N ALA A 131 0.01 -4.34 -12.29
CA ALA A 131 1.46 -4.19 -12.50
C ALA A 131 2.20 -5.53 -12.44
N LEU A 132 1.79 -6.44 -11.55
CA LEU A 132 2.34 -7.79 -11.47
C LEU A 132 1.94 -8.64 -12.69
N ALA A 133 0.68 -8.57 -13.13
CA ALA A 133 0.22 -9.31 -14.30
C ALA A 133 0.94 -8.85 -15.58
N ASP A 134 1.16 -7.53 -15.72
CA ASP A 134 1.92 -6.95 -16.81
C ASP A 134 3.38 -7.41 -16.79
N ALA A 135 4.02 -7.44 -15.62
CA ALA A 135 5.38 -7.96 -15.47
C ALA A 135 5.48 -9.45 -15.80
N MET A 136 4.57 -10.27 -15.30
CA MET A 136 4.50 -11.70 -15.62
C MET A 136 4.26 -11.95 -17.11
N SER A 137 3.44 -11.12 -17.76
CA SER A 137 3.20 -11.19 -19.19
C SER A 137 4.45 -10.86 -20.01
N ARG A 138 5.23 -9.85 -19.60
CA ARG A 138 6.54 -9.55 -20.21
C ARG A 138 7.54 -10.69 -20.08
N CYS A 139 7.44 -11.48 -19.02
CA CYS A 139 8.26 -12.67 -18.82
C CYS A 139 7.77 -13.90 -19.62
N GLY A 140 6.76 -13.75 -20.48
CA GLY A 140 6.32 -14.81 -21.42
C GLY A 140 5.01 -15.50 -21.04
N MET A 141 4.37 -15.13 -19.93
CA MET A 141 3.09 -15.71 -19.53
C MET A 141 1.94 -15.13 -20.37
N ASP A 142 0.96 -15.96 -20.75
CA ASP A 142 -0.26 -15.43 -21.37
C ASP A 142 -1.06 -14.59 -20.36
N SER A 143 -1.83 -13.62 -20.87
CA SER A 143 -2.52 -12.63 -20.05
C SER A 143 -3.52 -13.23 -19.04
N ALA A 144 -4.21 -14.33 -19.41
CA ALA A 144 -5.18 -14.95 -18.52
C ALA A 144 -4.48 -15.67 -17.36
N THR A 145 -3.42 -16.41 -17.66
CA THR A 145 -2.58 -17.07 -16.65
C THR A 145 -1.87 -16.04 -15.76
N ALA A 146 -1.33 -14.96 -16.35
CA ALA A 146 -0.69 -13.87 -15.62
C ALA A 146 -1.63 -13.20 -14.61
N SER A 147 -2.88 -12.94 -15.01
CA SER A 147 -3.88 -12.36 -14.11
C SER A 147 -4.15 -13.23 -12.88
N VAL A 148 -4.27 -14.55 -13.05
CA VAL A 148 -4.49 -15.50 -11.95
C VAL A 148 -3.27 -15.57 -11.03
N HIS A 149 -2.06 -15.66 -11.58
CA HIS A 149 -0.83 -15.70 -10.80
C HIS A 149 -0.57 -14.40 -10.05
N ALA A 150 -0.80 -13.25 -10.68
CA ALA A 150 -0.70 -11.95 -10.04
C ALA A 150 -1.71 -11.79 -8.89
N THR A 151 -2.94 -12.28 -9.08
CA THR A 151 -3.96 -12.27 -8.02
C THR A 151 -3.52 -13.11 -6.83
N ALA A 152 -3.03 -14.33 -7.08
CA ALA A 152 -2.54 -15.22 -6.02
C ALA A 152 -1.33 -14.63 -5.28
N LEU A 153 -0.36 -14.09 -6.01
CA LEU A 153 0.82 -13.44 -5.46
C LEU A 153 0.44 -12.21 -4.63
N GLY A 154 -0.37 -11.31 -5.18
CA GLY A 154 -0.83 -10.11 -4.48
C GLY A 154 -1.66 -10.43 -3.24
N ALA A 155 -2.45 -11.51 -3.25
CA ALA A 155 -3.17 -11.99 -2.07
C ALA A 155 -2.24 -12.60 -1.01
N GLY A 156 -1.32 -13.46 -1.41
CA GLY A 156 -0.31 -14.04 -0.51
C GLY A 156 0.57 -12.97 0.13
N PHE A 157 1.06 -12.02 -0.66
CA PHE A 157 1.87 -10.89 -0.20
C PHE A 157 1.16 -10.07 0.88
N ARG A 158 -0.10 -9.67 0.65
CA ARG A 158 -0.89 -8.93 1.64
C ARG A 158 -1.16 -9.75 2.91
N GLY A 159 -1.40 -11.05 2.76
CA GLY A 159 -1.56 -11.97 3.90
C GLY A 159 -0.31 -12.02 4.77
N LEU A 160 0.87 -12.09 4.15
CA LEU A 160 2.16 -12.08 4.85
C LEU A 160 2.45 -10.74 5.52
N LEU A 161 2.09 -9.60 4.91
CA LEU A 161 2.18 -8.29 5.56
C LEU A 161 1.30 -8.24 6.81
N LEU A 162 0.05 -8.70 6.71
CA LEU A 162 -0.87 -8.72 7.85
C LEU A 162 -0.34 -9.63 8.97
N ASP A 163 0.18 -10.80 8.62
CA ASP A 163 0.83 -11.73 9.56
C ASP A 163 2.02 -11.05 10.26
N ARG A 164 2.96 -10.50 9.47
CA ARG A 164 4.13 -9.74 9.95
C ARG A 164 3.74 -8.67 10.96
N PHE A 165 2.74 -7.86 10.64
CA PHE A 165 2.32 -6.75 11.49
C PHE A 165 1.57 -7.18 12.75
N THR A 166 0.96 -8.36 12.73
CA THR A 166 0.18 -8.90 13.84
C THR A 166 1.05 -9.70 14.81
N THR A 167 1.95 -10.54 14.29
CA THR A 167 2.76 -11.46 15.09
C THR A 167 4.14 -10.92 15.45
N ALA A 168 4.62 -9.91 14.71
CA ALA A 168 5.99 -9.37 14.77
C ALA A 168 7.10 -10.41 14.50
N ASP A 169 6.74 -11.61 14.02
CA ASP A 169 7.67 -12.70 13.71
C ASP A 169 8.36 -12.44 12.35
N SER A 170 9.52 -11.77 12.41
CA SER A 170 10.26 -11.32 11.22
C SER A 170 10.78 -12.50 10.41
N GLU A 171 11.50 -13.39 11.07
CA GLU A 171 12.22 -14.49 10.43
C GLU A 171 11.25 -15.38 9.64
N ARG A 172 10.16 -15.83 10.28
CA ARG A 172 9.18 -16.69 9.63
C ARG A 172 8.48 -16.01 8.45
N THR A 173 8.16 -14.74 8.57
CA THR A 173 7.42 -14.03 7.51
C THR A 173 8.33 -13.61 6.35
N ASP A 174 9.59 -13.28 6.61
CA ASP A 174 10.60 -13.02 5.58
C ASP A 174 10.89 -14.31 4.78
N ASP A 175 11.06 -15.45 5.45
CA ASP A 175 11.26 -16.74 4.80
C ASP A 175 10.06 -17.14 3.91
N ALA A 176 8.85 -16.96 4.42
CA ALA A 176 7.63 -17.24 3.67
C ALA A 176 7.46 -16.30 2.46
N ALA A 177 7.82 -15.02 2.60
CA ALA A 177 7.79 -14.05 1.52
C ALA A 177 8.79 -14.43 0.41
N VAL A 178 10.03 -14.74 0.77
CA VAL A 178 11.06 -15.19 -0.19
C VAL A 178 10.61 -16.47 -0.91
N MET A 179 10.04 -17.44 -0.20
CA MET A 179 9.49 -18.65 -0.80
C MET A 179 8.38 -18.35 -1.81
N LEU A 180 7.44 -17.46 -1.46
CA LEU A 180 6.36 -17.02 -2.34
C LEU A 180 6.90 -16.32 -3.60
N PHE A 181 7.89 -15.43 -3.46
CA PHE A 181 8.46 -14.67 -4.57
C PHE A 181 9.20 -15.56 -5.56
N ARG A 182 10.03 -16.49 -5.05
CA ARG A 182 10.67 -17.52 -5.88
C ARG A 182 9.66 -18.36 -6.65
N ALA A 183 8.59 -18.80 -5.98
CA ALA A 183 7.56 -19.61 -6.62
C ALA A 183 6.78 -18.83 -7.69
N ALA A 184 6.65 -17.51 -7.57
CA ALA A 184 6.06 -16.67 -8.61
C ALA A 184 7.02 -16.45 -9.79
N ALA A 185 8.30 -16.17 -9.51
CA ALA A 185 9.33 -15.98 -10.52
C ALA A 185 9.57 -17.25 -11.36
N GLN A 186 9.68 -18.42 -10.73
CA GLN A 186 9.90 -19.69 -11.45
C GLN A 186 8.81 -19.98 -12.48
N ARG A 187 7.55 -19.63 -12.18
CA ARG A 187 6.42 -19.85 -13.08
C ARG A 187 6.44 -18.95 -14.31
N CYS A 188 7.06 -17.77 -14.20
CA CYS A 188 7.33 -16.92 -15.35
C CYS A 188 8.33 -17.59 -16.30
N SER A 189 9.33 -18.30 -15.77
CA SER A 189 10.34 -18.99 -16.58
C SER A 189 9.83 -20.23 -17.32
N THR A 190 8.81 -20.91 -16.78
CA THR A 190 8.26 -22.16 -17.34
C THR A 190 7.08 -21.98 -18.30
N GLY A 191 6.64 -20.75 -18.53
CA GLY A 191 5.50 -20.43 -19.40
C GLY A 191 5.80 -20.34 -20.89
N GLY A 192 7.01 -20.71 -21.33
CA GLY A 192 7.47 -20.72 -22.73
C GLY A 192 7.15 -22.01 -23.48
#